data_AF-S7RKB7-F1
#
_entry.id   AF-S7RKB7-F1
#
_cell.length_a   1.000
_cell.length_b   1.000
_cell.length_c   1.000
_cell.angle_alpha   90.00
_cell.angle_beta   90.00
_cell.angle_gamma   90.00
#
_symmetry.space_group_name_H-M   'P 1'
#
loop_
_entity.id
_entity.type
_entity.pdbx_description
1 polymer ?
#
loop_
_entity_poly.entity_id
_entity_poly.type
_entity_poly.pdbx_seq_one_letter_code
_entity_poly.pdbx_strand_id
1 'polypeptide(L)'
;LPFDPFESASAVDFTPSFLESRVRPNKENVLFAVIDKRQPAHDGSQPLSRTLAGIISLLNTSPTDLMTEMGFTLTFPALQGTHVTKSATALLLCCCLDPSPVGLGLRRVQWQANIANQASIHVAERMRSTKEAVRRWDRVVPADGKVGNGRRIGFGDPKGASIGRDIGILSIYWDDWEERREFIQGVRDVHFQREVKTKKLTDIASVTNVHDELHGAERSKK
;
A
#
# COMPACT_ATOMS: atom_id res chain seq x y z
N LEU A 1 3.06 13.39 -0.96
CA LEU A 1 4.33 13.15 -0.22
C LEU A 1 5.19 14.42 -0.29
N PRO A 2 6.26 14.55 0.51
CA PRO A 2 7.25 15.63 0.38
C PRO A 2 8.22 15.43 -0.80
N PHE A 3 8.15 14.28 -1.47
CA PHE A 3 8.82 13.97 -2.73
C PHE A 3 7.75 13.65 -3.80
N ASP A 4 8.12 13.78 -5.07
CA ASP A 4 7.27 13.44 -6.21
C ASP A 4 7.15 11.92 -6.40
N PRO A 5 6.08 11.45 -7.07
CA PRO A 5 5.97 10.04 -7.40
C PRO A 5 7.16 9.61 -8.27
N PHE A 6 7.88 8.57 -7.87
CA PHE A 6 8.91 7.98 -8.72
C PHE A 6 8.26 7.17 -9.84
N GLU A 7 8.74 7.32 -11.07
CA GLU A 7 8.28 6.50 -12.21
C GLU A 7 8.75 5.05 -12.08
N SER A 8 9.94 4.83 -11.49
CA SER A 8 10.51 3.52 -11.21
C SER A 8 11.55 3.61 -10.08
N ALA A 9 12.05 2.46 -9.59
CA ALA A 9 13.17 2.44 -8.63
C ALA A 9 14.54 2.81 -9.24
N SER A 10 14.65 2.87 -10.56
CA SER A 10 15.84 3.38 -11.25
C SER A 10 15.77 4.89 -11.48
N ALA A 11 14.70 5.56 -11.04
CA ALA A 11 14.61 7.00 -11.08
C ALA A 11 15.81 7.61 -10.33
N VAL A 12 16.50 8.55 -10.97
CA VAL A 12 17.78 9.11 -10.52
C VAL A 12 17.72 9.63 -9.08
N ASP A 13 16.55 10.11 -8.65
CA ASP A 13 16.34 10.66 -7.30
C ASP A 13 15.95 9.62 -6.23
N PHE A 14 15.61 8.39 -6.61
CA PHE A 14 15.11 7.39 -5.66
C PHE A 14 16.20 6.92 -4.68
N THR A 15 17.36 6.52 -5.20
CA THR A 15 18.42 5.91 -4.39
C THR A 15 19.22 6.96 -3.58
N PRO A 16 19.90 7.95 -4.19
CA PRO A 16 20.73 8.88 -3.43
C PRO A 16 19.92 9.85 -2.54
N SER A 17 18.82 10.42 -3.05
CA SER A 17 18.10 11.49 -2.36
C SER A 17 17.05 10.97 -1.37
N PHE A 18 16.33 9.90 -1.72
CA PHE A 18 15.27 9.37 -0.87
C PHE A 18 15.76 8.24 0.04
N LEU A 19 16.32 7.16 -0.51
CA LEU A 19 16.74 6.02 0.31
C LEU A 19 17.92 6.37 1.22
N GLU A 20 19.04 6.83 0.65
CA GLU A 20 20.29 7.05 1.39
C GLU A 20 20.23 8.27 2.32
N SER A 21 19.57 9.35 1.90
CA SER A 21 19.58 10.59 2.69
C SER A 21 18.43 10.69 3.71
N ARG A 22 17.30 10.02 3.45
CA ARG A 22 16.09 10.21 4.28
C ARG A 22 15.68 8.97 5.07
N VAL A 23 15.76 7.79 4.47
CA VAL A 23 15.32 6.55 5.13
C VAL A 23 16.48 5.95 5.92
N ARG A 24 17.57 5.58 5.25
CA ARG A 24 18.68 4.81 5.81
C ARG A 24 19.34 5.40 7.07
N PRO A 25 19.48 6.73 7.23
CA PRO A 25 20.13 7.28 8.42
C PRO A 25 19.32 7.11 9.70
N ASN A 26 17.99 6.94 9.59
CA ASN A 26 17.12 6.76 10.74
C ASN A 26 16.85 5.27 10.98
N LYS A 27 17.38 4.73 12.08
CA LYS A 27 17.23 3.32 12.48
C LYS A 27 15.80 2.93 12.86
N GLU A 28 14.93 3.91 13.12
CA GLU A 28 13.50 3.71 13.41
C GLU A 28 12.65 3.60 12.14
N ASN A 29 13.28 3.73 10.96
CA ASN A 29 12.66 3.62 9.66
C ASN A 29 13.12 2.37 8.92
N VAL A 30 12.20 1.70 8.25
CA VAL A 30 12.49 0.61 7.32
C VAL A 30 11.61 0.74 6.08
N LEU A 31 12.22 0.61 4.90
CA LEU A 31 11.56 0.64 3.60
C LEU A 31 11.46 -0.77 3.03
N PHE A 32 10.26 -1.12 2.56
CA PHE A 32 9.96 -2.37 1.90
C PHE A 32 9.69 -2.13 0.42
N ALA A 33 10.25 -2.98 -0.43
CA ALA A 33 9.85 -3.11 -1.82
C ALA A 33 8.53 -3.88 -1.90
N VAL A 34 7.57 -3.36 -2.67
CA VAL A 34 6.32 -4.07 -2.96
C VAL A 34 6.46 -4.76 -4.31
N ILE A 35 6.43 -6.09 -4.31
CA ILE A 35 6.63 -6.90 -5.52
C ILE A 35 5.28 -7.45 -5.99
N ASP A 36 4.94 -7.21 -7.26
CA ASP A 36 3.76 -7.80 -7.87
C ASP A 36 4.00 -9.26 -8.24
N LYS A 37 3.20 -10.16 -7.68
CA LYS A 37 3.32 -11.61 -7.89
C LYS A 37 2.47 -12.14 -9.05
N ARG A 38 1.71 -11.30 -9.75
CA ARG A 38 0.81 -11.73 -10.83
C ARG A 38 1.54 -12.26 -12.06
N GLN A 39 2.78 -11.84 -12.29
CA GLN A 39 3.61 -12.39 -13.36
C GLN A 39 4.48 -13.53 -12.81
N PRO A 40 4.56 -14.68 -13.51
CA PRO A 40 5.52 -15.72 -13.17
C PRO A 40 6.94 -15.16 -13.29
N ALA A 41 7.85 -15.63 -12.44
CA ALA A 41 9.27 -15.32 -12.63
C ALA A 41 9.65 -15.86 -14.02
N HIS A 42 10.12 -14.97 -14.90
CA HIS A 42 10.69 -15.37 -16.18
C HIS A 42 11.83 -16.35 -15.88
N ASP A 43 11.84 -17.48 -16.59
CA ASP A 43 12.98 -18.40 -16.77
C ASP A 43 13.73 -18.99 -15.56
N GLY A 44 13.18 -18.97 -14.34
CA GLY A 44 13.88 -19.55 -13.19
C GLY A 44 15.07 -18.72 -12.69
N SER A 45 15.23 -17.50 -13.21
CA SER A 45 16.04 -16.47 -12.57
C SER A 45 15.39 -16.01 -11.25
N GLN A 46 16.24 -15.50 -10.34
CA GLN A 46 15.97 -15.14 -8.95
C GLN A 46 14.57 -14.53 -8.68
N PRO A 47 14.02 -14.61 -7.45
CA PRO A 47 12.71 -14.05 -7.07
C PRO A 47 12.44 -12.58 -7.46
N LEU A 48 13.50 -11.85 -7.81
CA LEU A 48 13.55 -10.47 -8.32
C LEU A 48 13.13 -10.31 -9.79
N SER A 49 12.90 -11.38 -10.55
CA SER A 49 12.30 -11.30 -11.89
C SER A 49 10.85 -10.76 -11.88
N ARG A 50 10.22 -10.69 -10.70
CA ARG A 50 8.88 -10.12 -10.52
C ARG A 50 8.90 -8.60 -10.56
N THR A 51 7.89 -8.01 -11.19
CA THR A 51 7.75 -6.55 -11.36
C THR A 51 7.68 -5.83 -10.01
N LEU A 52 8.63 -4.92 -9.77
CA LEU A 52 8.57 -3.98 -8.65
C LEU A 52 7.35 -3.07 -8.84
N ALA A 53 6.43 -3.11 -7.88
CA ALA A 53 5.16 -2.41 -7.94
C ALA A 53 5.14 -1.07 -7.19
N GLY A 54 6.13 -0.85 -6.33
CA GLY A 54 6.27 0.36 -5.54
C GLY A 54 6.97 0.09 -4.22
N ILE A 55 6.67 0.94 -3.24
CA ILE A 55 7.30 0.94 -1.92
C ILE A 55 6.29 1.24 -0.81
N ILE A 56 6.65 0.83 0.40
CA ILE A 56 5.93 1.14 1.64
C ILE A 56 6.92 1.08 2.80
N SER A 57 6.71 1.85 3.87
CA SER A 57 7.64 1.91 5.00
C SER A 57 6.95 1.80 6.35
N LEU A 58 7.71 1.34 7.33
CA LEU A 58 7.49 1.61 8.74
C LEU A 58 8.43 2.75 9.15
N LEU A 59 7.89 3.77 9.82
CA LEU A 59 8.56 5.01 10.18
C LEU A 59 8.36 5.29 11.67
N ASN A 60 9.31 6.01 12.28
CA ASN A 60 9.23 6.44 13.69
C ASN A 60 8.85 5.28 14.62
N THR A 61 9.42 4.10 14.35
CA THR A 61 9.13 2.87 15.10
C THR A 61 9.69 3.01 16.51
N SER A 62 8.83 2.81 17.52
CA SER A 62 9.20 2.82 18.92
C SER A 62 9.01 1.40 19.50
N PRO A 63 10.10 0.64 19.73
CA PRO A 63 10.03 -0.63 20.43
C PRO A 63 9.56 -0.49 21.87
N THR A 64 9.87 0.63 22.54
CA THR A 64 9.48 0.89 23.92
C THR A 64 7.99 1.14 24.06
N ASP A 65 7.38 1.83 23.10
CA ASP A 65 5.94 2.13 23.12
C ASP A 65 5.11 1.12 22.32
N LEU A 66 5.77 0.15 21.68
CA LEU A 66 5.17 -0.85 20.81
C LEU A 66 4.33 -0.21 19.70
N MET A 67 4.90 0.76 18.98
CA MET A 67 4.19 1.42 17.89
C MET A 67 5.06 1.71 16.67
N THR A 68 4.40 1.95 15.54
CA THR A 68 5.04 2.43 14.31
C THR A 68 4.08 3.31 13.51
N GLU A 69 4.61 4.13 12.62
CA GLU A 69 3.86 4.77 11.54
C GLU A 69 4.06 4.00 10.23
N MET A 70 2.99 3.75 9.49
CA MET A 70 3.05 3.28 8.12
C MET A 70 3.06 4.50 7.19
N GLY A 71 4.12 4.62 6.40
CA GLY A 71 4.36 5.80 5.58
C GLY A 71 5.13 5.50 4.31
N PHE A 72 5.44 6.55 3.55
CA PHE A 72 6.07 6.45 2.22
C PHE A 72 5.42 5.42 1.29
N THR A 73 4.11 5.28 1.41
CA THR A 73 3.33 4.37 0.58
C THR A 73 3.19 4.93 -0.83
N LEU A 74 3.76 4.23 -1.80
CA LEU A 74 3.75 4.61 -3.20
C LEU A 74 3.57 3.35 -4.07
N THR A 75 2.64 3.44 -5.01
CA THR A 75 2.46 2.44 -6.07
C THR A 75 2.76 3.11 -7.40
N PHE A 76 3.62 2.47 -8.20
CA PHE A 76 4.03 3.02 -9.47
C PHE A 76 2.83 3.20 -10.42
N PRO A 77 2.84 4.23 -11.28
CA PRO A 77 1.67 4.60 -12.09
C PRO A 77 1.02 3.45 -12.84
N ALA A 78 1.82 2.59 -13.49
CA ALA A 78 1.35 1.43 -14.26
C ALA A 78 0.56 0.40 -13.44
N LEU A 79 0.68 0.43 -12.11
CA LEU A 79 0.06 -0.53 -11.20
C LEU A 79 -0.94 0.14 -10.24
N GLN A 80 -1.23 1.43 -10.42
CA GLN A 80 -2.28 2.11 -9.67
C GLN A 80 -3.65 1.51 -10.02
N GLY A 81 -4.56 1.51 -9.05
CA GLY A 81 -5.87 0.84 -9.20
C GLY A 81 -5.82 -0.68 -9.11
N THR A 82 -4.63 -1.32 -9.12
CA THR A 82 -4.50 -2.78 -9.14
C THR A 82 -4.41 -3.44 -7.76
N HIS A 83 -5.03 -2.84 -6.74
CA HIS A 83 -5.05 -3.28 -5.33
C HIS A 83 -3.70 -3.37 -4.61
N VAL A 84 -2.57 -3.22 -5.30
CA VAL A 84 -1.19 -3.30 -4.76
C VAL A 84 -1.05 -2.59 -3.42
N THR A 85 -1.44 -1.32 -3.34
CA THR A 85 -1.34 -0.52 -2.11
C THR A 85 -2.11 -1.16 -0.95
N LYS A 86 -3.33 -1.63 -1.20
CA LYS A 86 -4.16 -2.25 -0.17
C LYS A 86 -3.56 -3.58 0.28
N SER A 87 -3.14 -4.44 -0.64
CA SER A 87 -2.55 -5.73 -0.30
C SER A 87 -1.23 -5.57 0.48
N ALA A 88 -0.36 -4.64 0.07
CA ALA A 88 0.87 -4.34 0.79
C ALA A 88 0.61 -3.79 2.20
N THR A 89 -0.37 -2.89 2.33
CA THR A 89 -0.80 -2.34 3.62
C THR A 89 -1.35 -3.45 4.53
N ALA A 90 -2.23 -4.32 4.03
CA ALA A 90 -2.80 -5.43 4.81
C ALA A 90 -1.73 -6.42 5.28
N LEU A 91 -0.76 -6.76 4.43
CA LEU A 91 0.38 -7.61 4.78
C LEU A 91 1.22 -7.02 5.92
N LEU A 92 1.56 -5.73 5.83
CA LEU A 92 2.33 -5.07 6.89
C LEU A 92 1.53 -4.90 8.18
N LEU A 93 0.22 -4.65 8.10
CA LEU A 93 -0.62 -4.63 9.29
C LEU A 93 -0.62 -5.98 10.01
N CYS A 94 -0.73 -7.09 9.27
CA CYS A 94 -0.59 -8.43 9.86
C CYS A 94 0.78 -8.59 10.54
N CYS A 95 1.86 -8.22 9.85
CA CYS A 95 3.21 -8.29 10.41
C CYS A 95 3.36 -7.48 11.70
N CYS A 96 2.79 -6.26 11.74
CA CYS A 96 2.93 -5.36 12.88
C CYS A 96 2.07 -5.77 14.09
N LEU A 97 0.81 -6.13 13.85
CA LEU A 97 -0.20 -6.27 14.90
C LEU A 97 -0.44 -7.73 15.31
N ASP A 98 -0.08 -8.72 14.48
CA ASP A 98 -0.16 -10.11 14.91
C ASP A 98 0.76 -10.36 16.12
N PRO A 99 0.31 -11.17 17.09
CA PRO A 99 1.11 -11.47 18.27
C PRO A 99 2.39 -12.23 17.90
N SER A 100 3.43 -12.02 18.71
CA SER A 100 4.68 -12.78 18.61
C SER A 100 4.41 -14.28 18.86
N PRO A 101 5.07 -15.22 18.14
CA PRO A 101 6.15 -15.00 17.17
C PRO A 101 5.70 -14.79 15.72
N VAL A 102 4.39 -14.76 15.45
CA VAL A 102 3.86 -14.65 14.08
C VAL A 102 4.05 -13.22 13.53
N GLY A 103 3.80 -12.22 14.36
CA GLY A 103 4.08 -10.81 14.07
C GLY A 103 4.90 -10.14 15.17
N LEU A 104 4.90 -8.81 15.16
CA LEU A 104 5.66 -7.97 16.08
C LEU A 104 4.91 -7.67 17.39
N GLY A 105 3.60 -7.95 17.47
CA GLY A 105 2.79 -7.67 18.66
C GLY A 105 2.76 -6.19 19.04
N LEU A 106 2.82 -5.29 18.06
CA LEU A 106 2.71 -3.85 18.31
C LEU A 106 1.31 -3.49 18.82
N ARG A 107 1.24 -2.47 19.68
CA ARG A 107 0.00 -1.91 20.21
C ARG A 107 -0.69 -0.97 19.22
N ARG A 108 0.07 -0.36 18.31
CA ARG A 108 -0.41 0.72 17.46
C ARG A 108 0.33 0.79 16.12
N VAL A 109 -0.43 0.91 15.04
CA VAL A 109 0.07 1.29 13.72
C VAL A 109 -0.64 2.56 13.26
N GLN A 110 0.10 3.65 13.12
CA GLN A 110 -0.40 4.94 12.69
C GLN A 110 -0.28 5.13 11.17
N TRP A 111 -1.19 5.90 10.58
CA TRP A 111 -1.15 6.38 9.22
C TRP A 111 -1.32 7.90 9.20
N GLN A 112 -0.44 8.60 8.49
CA GLN A 112 -0.53 10.04 8.29
C GLN A 112 -0.68 10.38 6.80
N ALA A 113 -1.63 11.27 6.49
CA ALA A 113 -1.76 11.82 5.16
C ALA A 113 -2.18 13.28 5.19
N ASN A 114 -1.80 14.05 4.16
CA ASN A 114 -2.43 15.35 3.91
C ASN A 114 -3.93 15.16 3.80
N ILE A 115 -4.72 15.96 4.52
CA ILE A 115 -6.18 15.89 4.45
C ILE A 115 -6.71 16.13 3.03
N ALA A 116 -5.98 16.82 2.16
CA ALA A 116 -6.34 16.96 0.75
C ALA A 116 -6.11 15.66 -0.06
N ASN A 117 -5.30 14.72 0.42
CA ASN A 117 -5.02 13.45 -0.23
C ASN A 117 -6.05 12.39 0.18
N GLN A 118 -7.28 12.56 -0.30
CA GLN A 118 -8.39 11.66 -0.02
C GLN A 118 -8.11 10.21 -0.46
N ALA A 119 -7.34 10.00 -1.53
CA ALA A 119 -6.95 8.66 -1.95
C ALA A 119 -6.16 7.91 -0.87
N SER A 120 -5.21 8.58 -0.20
CA SER A 120 -4.44 8.00 0.89
C SER A 120 -5.27 7.78 2.15
N ILE A 121 -6.13 8.74 2.50
CA ILE A 121 -7.08 8.60 3.63
C ILE A 121 -7.99 7.39 3.42
N HIS A 122 -8.58 7.25 2.23
CA HIS A 122 -9.42 6.12 1.86
C HIS A 122 -8.68 4.76 1.83
N VAL A 123 -7.34 4.73 1.80
CA VAL A 123 -6.61 3.46 1.98
C VAL A 123 -6.66 3.04 3.44
N ALA A 124 -6.32 3.95 4.36
CA ALA A 124 -6.36 3.69 5.80
C ALA A 124 -7.79 3.35 6.29
N GLU A 125 -8.80 4.11 5.87
CA GLU A 125 -10.20 3.85 6.25
C GLU A 125 -10.69 2.48 5.74
N ARG A 126 -10.25 2.03 4.56
CA ARG A 126 -10.58 0.69 4.05
C ARG A 126 -9.90 -0.43 4.83
N MET A 127 -8.82 -0.14 5.54
CA MET A 127 -8.21 -1.03 6.53
C MET A 127 -8.84 -0.89 7.91
N ARG A 128 -10.00 -0.22 7.99
CA ARG A 128 -10.71 0.01 9.25
C ARG A 128 -9.86 0.78 10.26
N SER A 129 -8.96 1.66 9.82
CA SER A 129 -8.27 2.57 10.73
C SER A 129 -9.23 3.61 11.30
N THR A 130 -9.08 3.92 12.58
CA THR A 130 -9.84 4.94 13.30
C THR A 130 -9.20 6.30 13.07
N LYS A 131 -9.99 7.31 12.69
CA LYS A 131 -9.51 8.70 12.58
C LYS A 131 -9.45 9.34 13.96
N GLU A 132 -8.28 9.85 14.31
CA GLU A 132 -8.03 10.40 15.65
C GLU A 132 -8.01 11.93 15.67
N ALA A 133 -7.32 12.54 14.71
CA ALA A 133 -7.04 13.97 14.75
C ALA A 133 -6.77 14.56 13.36
N VAL A 134 -6.85 15.90 13.30
CA VAL A 134 -6.28 16.70 12.23
C VAL A 134 -5.32 17.70 12.84
N ARG A 135 -4.03 17.59 12.48
CA ARG A 135 -2.99 18.55 12.85
C ARG A 135 -2.94 19.66 11.80
N ARG A 136 -3.40 20.86 12.15
CA ARG A 136 -3.33 22.03 11.28
C ARG A 136 -1.89 22.53 11.17
N TRP A 137 -1.49 22.98 9.98
CA TRP A 137 -0.15 23.51 9.72
C TRP A 137 0.99 22.55 10.13
N ASP A 138 0.76 21.25 10.02
CA ASP A 138 1.72 20.23 10.46
C ASP A 138 3.00 20.20 9.62
N ARG A 139 2.88 20.47 8.32
CA ARG A 139 4.02 20.47 7.40
C ARG A 139 4.03 21.70 6.51
N VAL A 140 5.23 22.20 6.22
CA VAL A 140 5.48 23.21 5.18
C VAL A 140 6.16 22.52 4.01
N VAL A 141 5.66 22.76 2.80
CA VAL A 141 6.23 22.19 1.57
C VAL A 141 6.38 23.26 0.49
N PRO A 142 7.33 23.10 -0.45
CA PRO A 142 7.42 23.98 -1.62
C PRO A 142 6.08 24.03 -2.36
N ALA A 143 5.72 25.20 -2.89
CA ALA A 143 4.45 25.37 -3.61
C ALA A 143 4.42 24.63 -4.96
N ASP A 144 5.58 24.38 -5.56
CA ASP A 144 5.73 23.86 -6.92
C ASP A 144 5.01 22.51 -7.12
N GLY A 145 3.92 22.54 -7.89
CA GLY A 145 3.06 21.38 -8.17
C GLY A 145 2.37 20.74 -6.96
N LYS A 146 2.46 21.34 -5.75
CA LYS A 146 1.92 20.74 -4.53
C LYS A 146 0.59 21.38 -4.12
N VAL A 147 -0.32 20.54 -3.64
CA VAL A 147 -1.55 20.99 -2.99
C VAL A 147 -1.29 21.27 -1.51
N GLY A 148 -1.66 22.48 -1.09
CA GLY A 148 -1.60 22.97 0.29
C GLY A 148 -2.95 22.91 1.00
N ASN A 149 -3.06 23.52 2.17
CA ASN A 149 -4.27 23.55 2.98
C ASN A 149 -5.24 24.70 2.60
N GLY A 150 -4.91 25.51 1.59
CA GLY A 150 -5.76 26.62 1.11
C GLY A 150 -5.90 27.78 2.09
N ARG A 151 -5.13 27.81 3.18
CA ARG A 151 -5.18 28.87 4.19
C ARG A 151 -4.26 30.02 3.78
N ARG A 152 -4.65 31.25 4.15
CA ARG A 152 -3.82 32.44 3.94
C ARG A 152 -2.51 32.33 4.73
N ILE A 153 -1.40 32.68 4.07
CA ILE A 153 -0.07 32.80 4.68
C ILE A 153 -0.02 34.07 5.55
N GLY A 154 0.57 33.95 6.74
CA GLY A 154 0.68 35.04 7.70
C GLY A 154 1.59 36.18 7.19
N PHE A 155 1.37 37.39 7.71
CA PHE A 155 2.29 38.50 7.44
C PHE A 155 3.68 38.19 8.02
N GLY A 156 4.73 38.41 7.22
CA GLY A 156 6.11 38.15 7.63
C GLY A 156 6.49 36.67 7.69
N ASP A 157 5.73 35.76 7.04
CA ASP A 157 6.09 34.34 6.99
C ASP A 157 7.48 34.16 6.34
N PRO A 158 8.47 33.60 7.06
CA PRO A 158 9.82 33.40 6.53
C PRO A 158 9.87 32.39 5.37
N LYS A 159 8.80 31.63 5.16
CA LYS A 159 8.63 30.66 4.07
C LYS A 159 7.48 31.07 3.15
N GLY A 160 7.29 32.37 2.89
CA GLY A 160 6.18 32.89 2.08
C GLY A 160 5.99 32.31 0.66
N ALA A 161 7.00 31.65 0.09
CA ALA A 161 6.90 30.91 -1.18
C ALA A 161 6.45 29.44 -1.03
N SER A 162 6.29 28.97 0.21
CA SER A 162 5.85 27.62 0.56
C SER A 162 4.39 27.60 0.99
N ILE A 163 3.80 26.41 1.01
CA ILE A 163 2.41 26.21 1.44
C ILE A 163 2.36 25.29 2.67
N GLY A 164 1.34 25.51 3.51
CA GLY A 164 1.03 24.66 4.65
C GLY A 164 0.26 23.41 4.26
N ARG A 165 0.42 22.33 5.02
CA ARG A 165 -0.39 21.11 4.94
C ARG A 165 -0.97 20.78 6.30
N ASP A 166 -2.26 20.52 6.31
CA ASP A 166 -2.96 19.93 7.44
C ASP A 166 -2.86 18.40 7.29
N ILE A 167 -2.52 17.69 8.36
CA ILE A 167 -2.30 16.23 8.34
C ILE A 167 -3.41 15.55 9.13
N GLY A 168 -4.09 14.60 8.50
CA GLY A 168 -4.99 13.67 9.17
C GLY A 168 -4.21 12.51 9.77
N ILE A 169 -4.56 12.13 10.99
CA ILE A 169 -4.01 10.99 11.71
C ILE A 169 -5.09 9.92 11.82
N LEU A 170 -4.76 8.72 11.38
CA LEU A 170 -5.58 7.52 11.56
C LEU A 170 -4.72 6.41 12.14
N SER A 171 -5.29 5.48 12.91
CA SER A 171 -4.52 4.33 13.39
C SER A 171 -5.36 3.07 13.53
N ILE A 172 -4.65 1.94 13.65
CA ILE A 172 -5.21 0.67 14.11
C ILE A 172 -4.48 0.31 15.40
N TYR A 173 -5.24 -0.14 16.39
CA TYR A 173 -4.76 -0.56 17.69
C TYR A 173 -4.81 -2.09 17.81
N TRP A 174 -4.09 -2.67 18.75
CA TRP A 174 -4.05 -4.12 18.92
C TRP A 174 -5.39 -4.72 19.35
N ASP A 175 -6.17 -4.01 20.17
CA ASP A 175 -7.50 -4.41 20.63
C ASP A 175 -8.51 -4.34 19.48
N ASP A 176 -8.46 -3.28 18.69
CA ASP A 176 -9.15 -3.16 17.41
C ASP A 176 -8.76 -4.28 16.42
N TRP A 177 -7.50 -4.71 16.46
CA TRP A 177 -6.95 -5.70 15.53
C TRP A 177 -7.57 -7.08 15.73
N GLU A 178 -7.82 -7.51 16.97
CA GLU A 178 -8.41 -8.82 17.26
C GLU A 178 -9.73 -9.05 16.52
N GLU A 179 -10.56 -8.01 16.40
CA GLU A 179 -11.84 -8.05 15.69
C GLU A 179 -11.69 -7.84 14.17
N ARG A 180 -10.66 -7.12 13.73
CA ARG A 180 -10.47 -6.71 12.33
C ARG A 180 -9.57 -7.64 11.53
N ARG A 181 -8.81 -8.51 12.21
CA ARG A 181 -7.76 -9.38 11.65
C ARG A 181 -8.26 -10.20 10.48
N GLU A 182 -9.36 -10.92 10.64
CA GLU A 182 -9.91 -11.81 9.59
C GLU A 182 -10.29 -11.04 8.33
N PHE A 183 -10.92 -9.87 8.48
CA PHE A 183 -11.26 -9.00 7.36
C PHE A 183 -10.01 -8.52 6.63
N ILE A 184 -8.98 -8.06 7.36
CA ILE A 184 -7.75 -7.52 6.78
C ILE A 184 -6.92 -8.63 6.11
N GLN A 185 -6.88 -9.81 6.71
CA GLN A 185 -6.31 -11.02 6.07
C GLN A 185 -7.10 -11.39 4.81
N GLY A 186 -8.42 -11.27 4.83
CA GLY A 186 -9.26 -11.43 3.64
C GLY A 186 -8.87 -10.47 2.52
N VAL A 187 -8.54 -9.20 2.82
CA VAL A 187 -8.06 -8.20 1.85
C VAL A 187 -6.75 -8.62 1.17
N ARG A 188 -5.85 -9.27 1.91
CA ARG A 188 -4.65 -9.90 1.34
C ARG A 188 -5.01 -11.01 0.35
N ASP A 189 -6.03 -11.81 0.66
CA ASP A 189 -6.34 -13.07 -0.01
C ASP A 189 -7.39 -12.96 -1.13
N VAL A 190 -7.97 -11.77 -1.38
CA VAL A 190 -9.00 -11.55 -2.43
C VAL A 190 -8.50 -11.96 -3.84
N HIS A 191 -7.19 -12.00 -4.09
CA HIS A 191 -6.66 -12.52 -5.36
C HIS A 191 -6.62 -14.05 -5.42
N PHE A 192 -6.34 -14.74 -4.31
CA PHE A 192 -6.43 -16.20 -4.28
C PHE A 192 -7.86 -16.65 -4.55
N GLN A 193 -8.85 -16.03 -3.91
CA GLN A 193 -10.26 -16.41 -4.07
C GLN A 193 -10.83 -16.04 -5.46
N ARG A 194 -10.42 -14.90 -6.04
CA ARG A 194 -10.84 -14.52 -7.40
C ARG A 194 -10.17 -15.39 -8.47
N GLU A 195 -8.88 -15.70 -8.36
CA GLU A 195 -8.20 -16.62 -9.28
C GLU A 195 -8.76 -18.04 -9.19
N VAL A 196 -9.02 -18.55 -7.98
CA VAL A 196 -9.66 -19.86 -7.79
C VAL A 196 -11.06 -19.89 -8.39
N LYS A 197 -11.87 -18.83 -8.20
CA LYS A 197 -13.22 -18.75 -8.77
C LYS A 197 -13.21 -18.62 -10.29
N THR A 198 -12.28 -17.84 -10.85
CA THR A 198 -12.09 -17.71 -12.30
C THR A 198 -11.59 -19.01 -12.92
N LYS A 199 -10.61 -19.69 -12.31
CA LYS A 199 -10.15 -21.01 -12.76
C LYS A 199 -11.28 -22.05 -12.73
N LYS A 200 -12.05 -22.10 -11.64
CA LYS A 200 -13.24 -22.98 -11.56
C LYS A 200 -14.24 -22.70 -12.69
N LEU A 201 -14.47 -21.43 -13.03
CA LEU A 201 -15.39 -21.06 -14.12
C LEU A 201 -14.83 -21.41 -15.50
N THR A 202 -13.53 -21.22 -15.75
CA THR A 202 -12.90 -21.61 -17.02
C THR A 202 -12.81 -23.12 -17.19
N ASP A 203 -12.58 -23.86 -16.11
CA ASP A 203 -12.57 -25.33 -16.12
C ASP A 203 -13.97 -25.91 -16.34
N ILE A 204 -15.01 -25.26 -15.78
CA ILE A 204 -16.40 -25.64 -16.09
C ILE A 204 -16.70 -25.36 -17.56
N ALA A 205 -16.34 -24.18 -18.09
CA ALA A 205 -16.61 -23.81 -19.48
C ALA A 205 -15.87 -24.68 -20.52
N SER A 206 -14.65 -25.14 -20.22
CA SER A 206 -13.92 -26.08 -21.08
C SER A 206 -14.54 -27.47 -21.07
N VAL A 207 -15.06 -27.94 -19.94
CA VAL A 207 -15.80 -29.21 -19.84
C VAL A 207 -17.12 -29.17 -20.61
N THR A 208 -17.84 -28.03 -20.60
CA THR A 208 -19.09 -27.91 -21.38
C THR A 208 -18.83 -27.89 -22.89
N ASN A 209 -17.76 -27.24 -23.35
CA ASN A 209 -17.41 -27.21 -24.78
C ASN A 209 -17.00 -28.58 -25.34
N VAL A 210 -16.36 -29.43 -24.53
CA VAL A 210 -16.01 -30.81 -24.95
C VAL A 210 -17.27 -31.68 -25.07
N HIS A 211 -18.32 -31.41 -24.30
CA HIS A 211 -19.57 -32.16 -24.37
C HIS A 211 -20.41 -31.85 -25.62
N ASP A 212 -20.32 -30.61 -26.14
CA ASP A 212 -21.03 -30.20 -27.36
C ASP A 212 -20.31 -30.66 -28.64
N GLU A 213 -18.98 -30.76 -28.65
CA GLU A 213 -18.23 -31.31 -29.80
C GLU A 213 -18.43 -32.83 -29.98
N LEU A 214 -18.65 -33.57 -28.90
CA LEU A 214 -18.91 -35.02 -28.96
C LEU A 214 -20.33 -35.35 -29.48
N HIS A 215 -21.31 -34.47 -29.29
CA HIS A 215 -22.67 -34.67 -29.82
C HIS A 215 -22.86 -34.14 -31.25
N GLY A 216 -21.96 -33.29 -31.76
CA GLY A 216 -21.95 -32.84 -33.16
C GLY A 216 -21.43 -33.89 -34.15
N ALA A 217 -20.55 -34.81 -33.70
CA ALA A 217 -19.93 -35.80 -34.57
C ALA A 217 -20.82 -37.01 -34.91
N GLU A 218 -21.88 -37.28 -34.16
CA GLU A 218 -22.78 -38.42 -34.40
C GLU A 218 -23.95 -38.13 -35.36
N ARG A 219 -24.15 -36.88 -35.79
CA ARG A 219 -25.24 -36.51 -36.73
C ARG A 219 -24.84 -36.42 -38.21
N SER A 220 -23.57 -36.66 -38.56
CA SER A 220 -23.10 -36.60 -39.96
C SER A 220 -22.84 -37.98 -40.61
N LYS A 221 -23.45 -39.05 -40.08
CA LYS A 221 -23.47 -40.37 -40.73
C LYS A 221 -24.89 -40.93 -40.76
N LYS A 222 -25.76 -40.34 -41.59
CA LYS A 222 -26.94 -41.00 -42.16
C LYS A 222 -27.32 -40.32 -43.46
#